data_AF-A0A6B9YHR0-F1
#
_entry.id   AF-A0A6B9YHR0-F1
#
_cell.length_a   1.000
_cell.length_b   1.000
_cell.length_c   1.000
_cell.angle_alpha   90.00
_cell.angle_beta   90.00
_cell.angle_gamma   90.00
#
_symmetry.space_group_name_H-M   'P 1'
#
loop_
_entity.id
_entity.type
_entity.pdbx_description
1 polymer ?
#
loop_
_entity_poly.entity_id
_entity_poly.type
_entity_poly.pdbx_seq_one_letter_code
_entity_poly.pdbx_strand_id
1 'polypeptide(L)'
;MFQFTGLIRAMGASIFLTIVISFLLGLMNVLNVQGTILAAFLITYVSIGILAPLWNRETPYFATFMGSLTLTVLNFIFSIVVLHIPVFTSPLEVNDQITASIVTSFITAFLMITILKRMERWNHD
;
A
#
# COMPACT_ATOMS: atom_id res chain seq x y z
N MET A 1 0.57 14.24 16.90
CA MET A 1 1.71 14.48 15.99
C MET A 1 1.97 13.24 15.14
N PHE A 2 2.59 13.38 13.95
CA PHE A 2 2.91 12.23 13.09
C PHE A 2 3.76 11.18 13.84
N GLN A 3 3.38 9.91 13.76
CA GLN A 3 4.04 8.80 14.44
C GLN A 3 4.81 7.94 13.44
N PHE A 4 6.13 8.16 13.37
CA PHE A 4 7.01 7.42 12.47
C PHE A 4 7.00 5.91 12.74
N THR A 5 6.95 5.50 14.01
CA THR A 5 6.79 4.09 14.39
C THR A 5 5.48 3.50 13.87
N GLY A 6 4.40 4.26 13.90
CA GLY A 6 3.11 3.89 13.32
C GLY A 6 3.19 3.70 11.79
N LEU A 7 3.98 4.55 11.10
CA LEU A 7 4.19 4.43 9.65
C LEU A 7 4.97 3.16 9.32
N ILE A 8 6.07 2.88 10.04
CA ILE A 8 6.86 1.66 9.84
C ILE A 8 6.00 0.41 10.08
N ARG A 9 5.17 0.41 11.13
CA ARG A 9 4.24 -0.69 11.39
C ARG A 9 3.24 -0.87 10.25
N ALA A 10 2.66 0.24 9.76
CA ALA A 10 1.76 0.26 8.60
C ALA A 10 2.40 -0.37 7.37
N MET A 11 3.60 0.08 7.00
CA MET A 11 4.33 -0.42 5.85
C MET A 11 4.74 -1.88 6.03
N GLY A 12 5.32 -2.24 7.18
CA GLY A 12 5.79 -3.60 7.45
C GLY A 12 4.65 -4.61 7.40
N ALA A 13 3.50 -4.29 8.00
CA ALA A 13 2.32 -5.15 7.94
C ALA A 13 1.75 -5.23 6.51
N SER A 14 1.74 -4.13 5.75
CA SER A 14 1.29 -4.13 4.36
C SER A 14 2.18 -5.05 3.49
N ILE A 15 3.50 -4.93 3.62
CA ILE A 15 4.48 -5.78 2.92
C ILE A 15 4.28 -7.25 3.31
N PHE A 16 4.17 -7.53 4.60
CA PHE A 16 3.99 -8.90 5.09
C PHE A 16 2.70 -9.52 4.53
N LEU A 17 1.61 -8.76 4.52
CA LEU A 17 0.32 -9.19 4.00
C LEU A 17 0.39 -9.45 2.48
N THR A 18 1.08 -8.58 1.73
CA THR A 18 1.37 -8.80 0.31
C THR A 18 2.15 -10.10 0.10
N ILE A 19 3.23 -10.33 0.85
CA ILE A 19 4.04 -11.56 0.72
C ILE A 19 3.19 -12.81 0.98
N VAL A 20 2.42 -12.83 2.08
CA VAL A 20 1.60 -13.97 2.45
C VAL A 20 0.55 -14.25 1.38
N ILE A 21 -0.19 -13.25 0.92
CA ILE A 21 -1.23 -13.48 -0.08
C ILE A 21 -0.63 -13.81 -1.45
N SER A 22 0.44 -13.14 -1.87
CA SER A 22 1.12 -13.48 -3.13
C SER A 22 1.65 -14.91 -3.11
N PHE A 23 2.17 -15.39 -1.98
CA PHE A 23 2.58 -16.78 -1.82
C PHE A 23 1.40 -17.75 -1.94
N LEU A 24 0.26 -17.47 -1.29
CA LEU A 24 -0.95 -18.29 -1.40
C LEU A 24 -1.49 -18.32 -2.83
N LEU A 25 -1.53 -17.18 -3.53
CA LEU A 25 -1.96 -17.09 -4.92
C LEU A 25 -1.05 -17.89 -5.84
N GLY A 26 0.28 -17.82 -5.63
CA GLY A 26 1.25 -18.61 -6.37
C GLY A 26 1.12 -20.11 -6.11
N LEU A 27 0.84 -20.52 -4.87
CA LEU A 27 0.70 -21.92 -4.48
C LEU A 27 -0.57 -22.54 -5.07
N MET A 28 -1.69 -21.82 -5.08
CA MET A 28 -2.95 -22.30 -5.63
C MET A 28 -3.01 -22.21 -7.16
N ASN A 29 -2.13 -21.39 -7.78
CA ASN A 29 -2.04 -21.17 -9.23
C ASN A 29 -3.40 -20.88 -9.90
N VAL A 30 -4.23 -20.07 -9.24
CA VAL A 30 -5.64 -19.83 -9.65
C VAL A 30 -5.76 -18.66 -10.63
N LEU A 31 -4.80 -17.74 -10.60
CA LEU A 31 -4.84 -16.50 -11.39
C LEU A 31 -3.77 -16.53 -12.48
N ASN A 32 -4.09 -15.94 -13.62
CA ASN A 32 -3.07 -15.61 -14.61
C ASN A 32 -2.09 -14.56 -14.06
N VAL A 33 -0.99 -14.33 -14.78
CA VAL A 33 0.06 -13.38 -14.37
C VAL A 33 -0.51 -11.97 -14.13
N GLN A 34 -1.37 -11.49 -15.03
CA GLN A 34 -1.99 -10.17 -14.92
C GLN A 34 -2.88 -10.04 -13.67
N GLY A 35 -3.69 -11.05 -13.38
CA GLY A 35 -4.54 -11.10 -12.20
C GLY A 35 -3.74 -11.17 -10.91
N THR A 36 -2.60 -11.86 -10.92
CA THR A 36 -1.70 -11.93 -9.76
C THR A 36 -1.06 -10.57 -9.47
N ILE A 37 -0.62 -9.86 -10.52
CA ILE A 37 -0.06 -8.50 -10.38
C ILE A 37 -1.13 -7.53 -9.85
N LEU A 38 -2.34 -7.57 -10.41
CA LEU A 38 -3.44 -6.72 -9.96
C LEU A 38 -3.83 -7.03 -8.51
N ALA A 39 -3.89 -8.30 -8.13
CA ALA A 39 -4.16 -8.69 -6.74
C ALA A 39 -3.06 -8.17 -5.81
N ALA A 40 -1.78 -8.38 -6.12
CA ALA A 40 -0.66 -7.90 -5.32
C ALA A 40 -0.67 -6.37 -5.17
N PHE A 41 -0.98 -5.65 -6.25
CA PHE A 41 -1.18 -4.21 -6.25
C PHE A 41 -2.28 -3.81 -5.26
N LEU A 42 -3.47 -4.37 -5.41
CA LEU A 42 -4.61 -4.06 -4.54
C LEU A 42 -4.29 -4.38 -3.09
N ILE A 43 -3.75 -5.56 -2.80
CA ILE A 43 -3.40 -5.97 -1.45
C ILE A 43 -2.43 -4.98 -0.81
N THR A 44 -1.39 -4.55 -1.53
CA THR A 44 -0.38 -3.63 -1.01
C THR A 44 -0.96 -2.25 -0.71
N TYR A 45 -1.68 -1.67 -1.67
CA TYR A 45 -2.12 -0.27 -1.57
C TYR A 45 -3.44 -0.11 -0.81
N VAL A 46 -4.31 -1.12 -0.83
CA VAL A 46 -5.49 -1.17 0.06
C VAL A 46 -5.03 -1.41 1.50
N SER A 47 -4.07 -2.31 1.76
CA SER A 47 -3.62 -2.56 3.13
C SER A 47 -2.96 -1.33 3.75
N ILE A 48 -2.08 -0.61 3.05
CA ILE A 48 -1.51 0.63 3.59
C ILE A 48 -2.58 1.71 3.79
N GLY A 49 -3.58 1.79 2.91
CA GLY A 49 -4.73 2.68 3.06
C GLY A 49 -5.61 2.35 4.26
N ILE A 50 -5.66 1.09 4.72
CA ILE A 50 -6.39 0.69 5.94
C ILE A 50 -5.53 0.89 7.19
N LEU A 51 -4.29 0.44 7.13
CA LEU A 51 -3.40 0.32 8.28
C LEU A 51 -2.77 1.66 8.69
N ALA A 52 -2.48 2.54 7.72
CA ALA A 52 -1.91 3.84 8.04
C ALA A 52 -2.89 4.72 8.85
N PRO A 53 -4.19 4.83 8.52
CA PRO A 53 -5.15 5.51 9.39
C PRO A 53 -5.35 4.88 10.77
N LEU A 54 -5.20 3.56 10.88
CA LEU A 54 -5.34 2.85 12.17
C LEU A 54 -4.20 3.17 13.14
N TRP A 55 -2.96 3.24 12.64
CA TRP A 55 -1.77 3.47 13.45
C TRP A 55 -1.28 4.92 13.47
N ASN A 56 -1.78 5.79 12.59
CA ASN A 56 -1.50 7.23 12.55
C ASN A 56 -2.81 8.05 12.53
N ARG A 57 -3.62 7.91 13.57
CA ARG A 57 -4.95 8.56 13.67
C ARG A 57 -4.90 10.10 13.58
N GLU A 58 -3.83 10.71 14.07
CA GLU A 58 -3.68 12.18 14.07
C GLU A 58 -3.31 12.74 12.68
N THR A 59 -2.61 11.95 11.85
CA THR A 59 -2.14 12.39 10.51
C THR A 59 -2.34 11.30 9.45
N PRO A 60 -3.57 10.78 9.28
CA PRO A 60 -3.82 9.54 8.55
C PRO A 60 -3.54 9.69 7.05
N TYR A 61 -3.91 10.82 6.44
CA TYR A 61 -3.67 11.08 5.03
C TYR A 61 -2.18 11.25 4.73
N PHE A 62 -1.44 11.98 5.57
CA PHE A 62 0.00 12.15 5.40
C PHE A 62 0.74 10.82 5.56
N ALA A 63 0.39 10.01 6.56
CA ALA A 63 0.96 8.68 6.74
C ALA A 63 0.64 7.75 5.55
N THR A 64 -0.59 7.81 5.02
CA THR A 64 -0.98 7.03 3.84
C THR A 64 -0.19 7.46 2.60
N PHE A 65 0.00 8.76 2.40
CA PHE A 65 0.79 9.30 1.29
C PHE A 65 2.25 8.83 1.37
N MET A 66 2.90 9.06 2.51
CA MET A 66 4.29 8.68 2.70
C MET A 66 4.47 7.16 2.61
N GLY A 67 3.55 6.38 3.16
CA GLY A 67 3.57 4.92 3.10
C GLY A 67 3.43 4.41 1.68
N SER A 68 2.41 4.86 0.94
CA SER A 68 2.18 4.46 -0.45
C SER A 68 3.31 4.88 -1.38
N LEU A 69 3.83 6.10 -1.26
CA LEU A 69 4.98 6.56 -2.03
C LEU A 69 6.21 5.69 -1.75
N THR A 70 6.52 5.44 -0.49
CA THR A 70 7.69 4.64 -0.10
C THR A 70 7.55 3.20 -0.58
N LEU A 71 6.38 2.58 -0.43
CA LEU A 71 6.10 1.23 -0.94
C LEU A 71 6.24 1.16 -2.46
N THR A 72 5.78 2.19 -3.18
CA THR A 72 5.92 2.25 -4.64
C THR A 72 7.39 2.31 -5.05
N VAL A 73 8.18 3.18 -4.40
CA VAL A 73 9.62 3.29 -4.67
C VAL A 73 10.34 1.98 -4.34
N LEU A 74 10.01 1.33 -3.22
CA LEU A 74 10.57 0.02 -2.88
C LEU A 74 10.22 -1.04 -3.93
N ASN A 75 8.99 -1.04 -4.45
CA ASN A 75 8.58 -1.94 -5.52
C ASN A 75 9.35 -1.70 -6.83
N PHE A 76 9.66 -0.45 -7.16
CA PHE A 76 10.51 -0.13 -8.31
C PHE A 76 11.94 -0.62 -8.11
N ILE A 77 12.53 -0.37 -6.94
CA ILE A 77 13.87 -0.85 -6.60
C ILE A 77 13.92 -2.37 -6.68
N PHE A 78 12.92 -3.07 -6.13
CA PHE A 78 12.85 -4.53 -6.18
C PHE A 78 12.73 -5.04 -7.63
N SER A 79 11.89 -4.42 -8.45
CA SER A 79 11.74 -4.76 -9.87
C SER A 79 13.06 -4.59 -10.65
N ILE A 80 13.83 -3.56 -10.36
CA ILE A 80 15.13 -3.31 -10.99
C ILE A 80 16.17 -4.32 -10.52
N VAL A 81 16.28 -4.56 -9.21
CA VAL A 81 17.37 -5.36 -8.63
C VAL A 81 17.12 -6.87 -8.77
N VAL A 82 15.88 -7.32 -8.59
CA VAL A 82 15.55 -8.74 -8.57
C VAL A 82 15.08 -9.23 -9.94
N LEU A 83 14.15 -8.49 -10.55
CA LEU A 83 13.56 -8.88 -11.83
C LEU A 83 14.32 -8.34 -13.04
N HIS A 84 15.32 -7.47 -12.82
CA HIS A 84 16.10 -6.82 -13.89
C HIS A 84 15.23 -6.07 -14.90
N ILE A 85 14.08 -5.55 -14.45
CA ILE A 85 13.16 -4.78 -15.29
C ILE A 85 13.62 -3.31 -15.27
N PRO A 86 13.90 -2.70 -16.43
CA PRO A 86 14.31 -1.29 -16.50
C PRO A 86 13.11 -0.36 -16.27
N VAL A 87 12.74 -0.13 -15.01
CA VAL A 87 11.55 0.66 -14.67
C VAL A 87 11.71 2.15 -15.03
N PHE A 88 12.89 2.72 -14.82
CA PHE A 88 13.12 4.17 -15.01
C PHE A 88 13.31 4.61 -16.46
N THR A 89 13.20 3.70 -17.43
CA THR A 89 13.29 4.07 -18.86
C THR A 89 11.98 4.63 -19.40
N SER A 90 10.84 4.43 -18.70
CA SER A 90 9.54 4.98 -19.08
C SER A 90 8.98 5.90 -17.98
N PRO A 91 9.34 7.20 -17.97
CA PRO A 91 8.97 8.12 -16.89
C PRO A 91 7.46 8.37 -16.80
N LEU A 92 6.73 8.25 -17.92
CA LEU A 92 5.27 8.39 -17.94
C LEU A 92 4.61 7.22 -17.19
N GLU A 93 5.01 5.99 -17.49
CA GLU A 93 4.49 4.81 -16.79
C GLU A 93 4.81 4.83 -15.29
N VAL A 94 6.00 5.30 -14.91
CA VAL A 94 6.38 5.48 -13.51
C VAL A 94 5.44 6.45 -12.81
N ASN A 95 5.13 7.59 -13.43
CA ASN A 95 4.21 8.57 -12.86
C ASN A 95 2.79 8.01 -12.72
N ASP A 96 2.31 7.31 -13.73
CA ASP A 96 0.98 6.67 -13.70
C ASP A 96 0.90 5.64 -12.58
N GLN A 97 1.95 4.84 -12.36
CA GLN A 97 2.02 3.85 -11.29
C GLN A 97 2.07 4.50 -9.90
N ILE A 98 2.86 5.56 -9.72
CA ILE A 98 2.88 6.33 -8.46
C ILE A 98 1.50 6.92 -8.18
N THR A 99 0.89 7.54 -9.20
CA THR A 99 -0.43 8.16 -9.09
C THR A 99 -1.49 7.12 -8.74
N ALA A 100 -1.55 6.01 -9.46
CA ALA A 100 -2.50 4.93 -9.19
C ALA A 100 -2.34 4.40 -7.77
N SER A 101 -1.10 4.14 -7.34
CA SER A 101 -0.78 3.62 -5.99
C SER A 101 -1.26 4.56 -4.88
N ILE A 102 -1.00 5.86 -5.03
CA ILE A 102 -1.39 6.89 -4.05
C ILE A 102 -2.91 7.06 -4.05
N VAL A 103 -3.54 7.19 -5.23
CA VAL A 103 -4.98 7.37 -5.36
C VAL A 103 -5.73 6.18 -4.77
N THR A 104 -5.34 4.95 -5.09
CA THR A 104 -5.92 3.75 -4.49
C THR A 104 -5.81 3.77 -2.97
N SER A 105 -4.61 4.06 -2.44
CA SER A 105 -4.38 4.12 -1.00
C SER A 105 -5.23 5.22 -0.32
N PHE A 106 -5.37 6.38 -0.96
CA PHE A 106 -6.18 7.49 -0.45
C PHE A 106 -7.68 7.20 -0.47
N ILE A 107 -8.20 6.58 -1.54
CA ILE A 107 -9.59 6.14 -1.58
C ILE A 107 -9.86 5.18 -0.42
N THR A 108 -8.97 4.20 -0.22
CA THR A 108 -9.12 3.26 0.88
C THR A 108 -9.01 3.95 2.25
N ALA A 109 -8.06 4.87 2.44
CA ALA A 109 -7.93 5.61 3.69
C ALA A 109 -9.16 6.47 3.98
N PHE A 110 -9.72 7.13 2.97
CA PHE A 110 -10.94 7.91 3.10
C PHE A 110 -12.11 7.04 3.58
N LEU A 111 -12.31 5.86 2.97
CA LEU A 111 -13.32 4.90 3.39
C LEU A 111 -13.07 4.42 4.82
N MET A 112 -11.82 4.07 5.15
CA MET A 112 -11.47 3.58 6.47
C MET A 112 -11.69 4.61 7.58
N ILE A 113 -11.30 5.87 7.36
CA ILE A 113 -11.54 6.96 8.31
C ILE A 113 -13.04 7.17 8.50
N THR A 114 -13.82 7.13 7.43
CA THR A 114 -15.28 7.27 7.49
C THR A 114 -15.92 6.15 8.31
N ILE A 115 -15.47 4.90 8.11
CA ILE A 115 -15.91 3.74 8.90
C ILE A 115 -15.54 3.92 10.38
N LEU A 116 -14.29 4.29 10.69
CA LEU A 116 -13.84 4.44 12.07
C LEU A 116 -14.59 5.55 12.82
N LYS A 117 -14.88 6.68 12.15
CA LYS A 117 -15.70 7.75 12.71
C LYS A 117 -17.12 7.28 13.00
N ARG A 118 -17.72 6.51 12.09
CA ARG A 118 -19.07 5.95 12.27
C ARG A 118 -19.14 4.94 13.42
N MET A 119 -18.05 4.24 13.70
CA MET A 119 -17.95 3.26 14.78
C MET A 119 -17.57 3.87 16.14
N GLU A 120 -17.43 5.21 16.25
CA GLU A 120 -16.90 5.92 17.43
C GLU A 120 -15.48 5.48 17.86
N ARG A 121 -14.82 4.64 17.06
CA ARG A 121 -13.45 4.16 17.27
C ARG A 121 -12.39 5.20 16.89
N TRP A 122 -12.83 6.38 16.47
CA TRP A 122 -11.98 7.53 16.17
C TRP A 122 -11.70 8.41 17.40
N ASN A 123 -12.17 8.04 18.58
CA ASN A 123 -11.88 8.81 19.79
C ASN A 123 -10.42 8.61 20.25
N HIS A 124 -9.81 9.73 20.61
CA HIS A 124 -8.51 9.82 21.27
C HIS A 124 -8.73 9.52 22.75
N ASP A 125 -8.42 8.29 23.17
CA ASP A 125 -8.00 8.04 24.55
C ASP A 125 -6.48 8.27 24.61
#